data_AF-A0A9D7ZMJ4-F1
#
_entry.id   AF-A0A9D7ZMJ4-F1
#
_cell.length_a   1.000
_cell.length_b   1.000
_cell.length_c   1.000
_cell.angle_alpha   90.00
_cell.angle_beta   90.00
_cell.angle_gamma   90.00
#
_symmetry.space_group_name_H-M   'P 1'
#
loop_
_entity.id
_entity.type
_entity.pdbx_description
1 polymer ?
#
loop_
_entity_poly.entity_id
_entity_poly.type
_entity_poly.pdbx_seq_one_letter_code
_entity_poly.pdbx_strand_id
1 'polypeptide(L)' 'MAKPTTVKIKLESTAGTGYFYVAKKNARTMTEKMVVRKYDPVARKHVEFKEGKIK' A
#
# COMPACT_ATOMS: atom_id res chain seq x y z
N MET A 1 2.11 -13.13 23.31
CA MET A 1 1.08 -12.93 22.26
C MET A 1 1.76 -12.95 20.90
N ALA A 2 1.46 -13.92 20.03
CA ALA A 2 2.05 -13.95 18.69
C ALA A 2 1.48 -12.80 17.84
N LYS A 3 2.33 -11.94 17.28
CA LYS A 3 1.88 -10.89 16.36
C LYS A 3 1.29 -11.54 15.11
N PRO A 4 0.14 -11.05 14.61
CA PRO A 4 -0.48 -11.59 13.41
C PRO A 4 0.49 -11.50 12.23
N THR A 5 0.65 -12.61 11.51
CA THR A 5 1.62 -12.75 10.43
C THR A 5 1.29 -11.83 9.25
N THR A 6 0.01 -11.56 9.02
CA THR A 6 -0.50 -10.71 7.93
C THR A 6 -1.11 -9.43 8.48
N VAL A 7 -0.62 -8.29 7.98
CA VAL A 7 -1.08 -6.94 8.33
C VAL A 7 -1.80 -6.34 7.13
N LYS A 8 -2.91 -5.64 7.37
CA LYS A 8 -3.57 -4.82 6.34
C LYS A 8 -2.80 -3.49 6.22
N ILE A 9 -2.42 -3.15 5.01
CA ILE A 9 -1.71 -1.92 4.66
C ILE A 9 -2.54 -1.11 3.67
N LYS A 10 -2.36 0.21 3.68
CA LYS A 10 -2.83 1.08 2.60
C LYS A 10 -1.68 1.32 1.63
N LEU A 11 -2.00 1.35 0.36
CA LEU A 11 -1.09 1.74 -0.72
C LEU A 11 -1.59 3.09 -1.21
N GLU A 12 -0.88 4.17 -0.88
CA GLU A 12 -1.26 5.55 -1.20
C GLU A 12 -0.64 5.98 -2.54
N SER A 13 -1.47 6.55 -3.41
CA SER A 13 -1.02 7.08 -4.69
C SER A 13 -0.05 8.23 -4.50
N THR A 14 1.10 8.19 -5.18
CA THR A 14 2.05 9.31 -5.20
C THR A 14 1.57 10.49 -6.05
N ALA A 15 0.47 10.33 -6.79
CA ALA A 15 -0.12 11.40 -7.59
C ALA A 15 -0.88 12.46 -6.77
N GLY A 16 -0.98 12.31 -5.44
CA GLY A 16 -1.65 13.27 -4.58
C GLY A 16 -3.18 13.32 -4.73
N THR A 17 -3.77 12.31 -5.40
CA THR A 17 -5.22 12.21 -5.65
C THR A 17 -6.03 11.77 -4.43
N GLY A 18 -5.37 11.35 -3.36
CA GLY A 18 -6.00 10.75 -2.18
C GLY A 18 -6.53 9.33 -2.40
N TYR A 19 -6.34 8.76 -3.60
CA TYR A 19 -6.75 7.39 -3.89
C TYR A 19 -5.77 6.40 -3.26
N PHE A 20 -6.31 5.35 -2.64
CA PHE A 20 -5.52 4.29 -2.03
C PHE A 20 -6.12 2.91 -2.30
N TYR A 21 -5.24 1.91 -2.41
CA TYR A 21 -5.63 0.50 -2.38
C TYR A 21 -5.44 -0.08 -0.99
N VAL A 22 -6.27 -1.04 -0.62
CA VAL A 22 -6.05 -1.87 0.57
C VAL A 22 -5.39 -3.17 0.14
N ALA A 23 -4.28 -3.51 0.79
CA ALA A 23 -3.56 -4.74 0.53
C ALA A 23 -3.24 -5.46 1.85
N LYS A 24 -2.93 -6.75 1.75
CA LYS A 24 -2.42 -7.56 2.85
C LYS A 24 -0.94 -7.77 2.63
N LYS A 25 -0.13 -7.57 3.67
CA LYS A 25 1.32 -7.78 3.65
C LYS A 25 1.73 -8.69 4.78
N ASN A 26 2.65 -9.61 4.51
CA ASN A 26 3.26 -10.43 5.57
C ASN A 26 4.40 -9.63 6.22
N ALA A 27 4.20 -9.21 7.47
CA ALA A 27 5.15 -8.37 8.18
C ALA A 27 6.43 -9.12 8.62
N ARG A 28 6.46 -10.45 8.51
CA ARG A 28 7.64 -11.27 8.84
C ARG A 28 8.57 -11.44 7.64
N THR A 29 8.02 -11.61 6.44
CA THR A 29 8.82 -11.82 5.22
C THR A 29 9.11 -10.52 4.48
N MET A 30 8.21 -9.53 4.57
CA MET A 30 8.40 -8.23 3.93
C MET A 30 8.52 -7.16 5.01
N THR A 31 9.76 -6.82 5.35
CA THR A 31 10.08 -5.82 6.39
C THR A 31 10.11 -4.39 5.84
N GLU A 32 10.49 -4.22 4.58
CA GLU A 32 10.61 -2.92 3.92
C GLU A 32 9.26 -2.38 3.42
N LYS A 33 9.18 -1.06 3.19
CA LYS A 33 7.97 -0.43 2.64
C LYS A 33 7.72 -0.89 1.21
N MET A 34 6.52 -1.41 0.95
CA MET A 34 6.11 -1.83 -0.39
C MET A 34 5.90 -0.61 -1.29
N VAL A 35 6.51 -0.65 -2.47
CA VAL A 35 6.27 0.30 -3.56
C VAL A 35 5.82 -0.49 -4.78
N VAL A 36 4.63 -0.17 -5.31
CA VAL A 36 4.06 -0.86 -6.48
C VAL A 36 3.54 0.14 -7.48
N ARG A 37 3.77 -0.11 -8.77
CA ARG A 37 3.11 0.68 -9.83
C ARG A 37 1.73 0.11 -10.08
N LYS A 38 0.70 0.94 -9.90
CA LYS A 38 -0.70 0.57 -10.12
C LYS A 38 -1.44 1.70 -10.84
N TYR A 39 -2.59 1.38 -11.40
CA TYR A 39 -3.46 2.37 -12.01
C TYR A 39 -4.10 3.24 -10.93
N ASP A 40 -4.02 4.55 -11.08
CA ASP A 40 -4.81 5.50 -10.30
C ASP A 40 -6.02 5.95 -11.16
N PRO A 41 -7.27 5.65 -10.75
CA PRO A 41 -8.45 6.01 -11.53
C PRO A 41 -8.73 7.52 -11.57
N VAL A 42 -8.20 8.28 -10.62
CA VAL A 42 -8.36 9.74 -10.56
C VAL A 42 -7.32 10.41 -11.46
N ALA A 43 -6.07 9.98 -11.40
CA ALA A 43 -5.00 10.48 -12.28
C ALA A 43 -5.02 9.86 -13.70
N ARG A 44 -5.83 8.82 -13.90
CA ARG A 44 -6.01 8.04 -15.14
C ARG A 44 -4.72 7.48 -15.74
N LYS A 45 -3.72 7.20 -14.89
CA LYS A 45 -2.41 6.67 -15.32
C LYS A 45 -1.81 5.73 -14.28
N HIS A 46 -0.84 4.95 -14.70
CA HIS A 46 -0.08 4.09 -13.78
C HIS A 46 0.97 4.89 -13.03
N VAL A 47 0.76 5.04 -11.73
CA VAL A 47 1.65 5.77 -10.82
C VAL A 47 2.19 4.82 -9.75
N GLU A 48 3.21 5.27 -9.06
CA GLU A 48 3.72 4.55 -7.90
C GLU A 48 2.76 4.70 -6.73
N PHE A 49 2.57 3.60 -6.00
CA PHE A 49 1.82 3.56 -4.76
C PHE A 49 2.77 3.16 -3.64
N LYS A 50 2.78 3.92 -2.55
CA LYS A 50 3.65 3.70 -1.39
C LYS A 50 2.86 3.15 -0.21
N GLU A 51 3.46 2.24 0.53
CA GLU A 51 2.88 1.70 1.76
C GLU A 51 2.71 2.77 2.84
N GLY A 52 1.47 2.90 3.32
CA GLY A 52 1.08 3.67 4.47
C GLY A 52 0.35 2.81 5.52
N LYS A 53 0.17 3.36 6.72
CA LYS A 53 -0.56 2.69 7.81
C LYS A 53 -2.07 2.86 7.66
N ILE A 54 -2.81 1.76 7.75
CA ILE A 54 -4.25 1.85 7.99
C ILE A 54 -4.46 2.35 9.42
N LYS A 55 -5.31 3.37 9.60
CA LYS A 55 -5.69 3.87 10.93
C LYS A 55 -6.89 3.08 11.44
#